data_AF-A0A2E9E5T9-F1
#
_entry.id   AF-A0A2E9E5T9-F1
#
_cell.length_a   1.000
_cell.length_b   1.000
_cell.length_c   1.000
_cell.angle_alpha   90.00
_cell.angle_beta   90.00
_cell.angle_gamma   90.00
#
_symmetry.space_group_name_H-M   'P 1'
#
loop_
_entity.id
_entity.type
_entity.pdbx_description
1 polymer ?
#
loop_
_entity_poly.entity_id
_entity_poly.type
_entity_poly.pdbx_seq_one_letter_code
_entity_poly.pdbx_strand_id
1 'polypeptide(L)' 'MAQKIHTDVSGTVWKVLVKTGDTVKAGDVLFILEVMKTEVPFEAEADGEVIAVHITEDSGMIEEETLAIEIS' A
#
# COMPACT_ATOMS: atom_id res chain seq x y z
N MET A 1 17.93 -1.95 0.98
CA MET A 1 17.55 -1.53 -0.39
C MET A 1 16.07 -1.33 -0.27
N ALA A 2 15.53 -0.16 -0.60
CA ALA A 2 14.11 0.07 -0.36
C ALA A 2 13.27 -0.89 -1.22
N GLN A 3 12.45 -1.70 -0.56
CA GLN A 3 11.38 -2.49 -1.15
C GLN A 3 10.27 -1.55 -1.62
N LYS A 4 9.75 -1.80 -2.82
CA LYS A 4 8.71 -0.98 -3.45
C LYS A 4 7.46 -1.82 -3.65
N ILE A 5 6.39 -1.46 -2.95
CA ILE A 5 5.10 -2.10 -3.07
C ILE A 5 4.31 -1.38 -4.16
N HIS A 6 4.01 -2.10 -5.24
CA HIS A 6 3.18 -1.63 -6.33
C HIS A 6 1.79 -2.26 -6.24
N THR A 7 0.79 -1.62 -6.84
CA THR A 7 -0.55 -2.17 -6.96
C THR A 7 -0.59 -3.24 -8.05
N ASP A 8 -1.18 -4.40 -7.74
CA ASP A 8 -1.40 -5.48 -8.73
C ASP A 8 -2.75 -5.38 -9.44
N VAL A 9 -3.60 -4.42 -9.04
CA VAL A 9 -4.93 -4.19 -9.59
C VAL A 9 -5.26 -2.69 -9.57
N SER A 10 -6.13 -2.27 -10.48
CA SER A 10 -6.71 -0.91 -10.45
C SER A 10 -7.91 -0.84 -9.51
N GLY A 11 -7.99 0.25 -8.74
CA GLY A 11 -9.03 0.44 -7.72
C GLY A 11 -8.91 1.78 -7.00
N THR A 12 -9.82 2.05 -6.07
CA THR A 12 -9.75 3.25 -5.23
C THR A 12 -9.16 2.93 -3.87
N VAL A 13 -8.38 3.84 -3.28
CA VAL A 13 -7.84 3.63 -1.94
C VAL A 13 -8.97 3.65 -0.91
N TRP A 14 -9.29 2.50 -0.33
CA TRP A 14 -10.31 2.41 0.71
C TRP A 14 -9.76 2.91 2.04
N LYS A 15 -8.56 2.45 2.39
CA LYS A 15 -7.90 2.80 3.64
C LYS A 15 -6.39 2.63 3.55
N VAL A 16 -5.66 3.56 4.13
CA VAL A 16 -4.23 3.41 4.39
C VAL A 16 -4.05 3.12 5.88
N LEU A 17 -3.35 2.04 6.21
CA LEU A 17 -3.19 1.54 7.58
C LEU A 17 -1.83 1.90 8.19
N VAL A 18 -0.89 2.37 7.38
CA VAL A 18 0.47 2.73 7.79
C VAL A 18 0.80 4.17 7.42
N LYS A 19 1.81 4.72 8.09
CA LYS A 19 2.39 6.03 7.79
C LYS A 19 3.91 5.92 7.70
N THR A 20 4.54 6.92 7.08
CA THR A 20 5.99 7.06 7.10
C THR A 20 6.54 7.04 8.54
N GLY A 21 7.56 6.22 8.77
CA GLY A 21 8.19 5.96 10.06
C GLY A 21 7.60 4.80 10.86
N ASP A 22 6.53 4.15 10.36
CA ASP A 22 6.00 2.95 11.01
C ASP A 22 6.86 1.72 10.70
N THR A 23 7.09 0.89 11.72
CA THR A 23 7.70 -0.44 11.55
C THR A 23 6.62 -1.46 11.20
N VAL A 24 6.84 -2.21 10.13
CA VAL A 24 5.94 -3.25 9.61
C VAL A 24 6.67 -4.60 9.56
N LYS A 25 5.89 -5.68 9.63
CA LYS A 25 6.37 -7.06 9.48
C LYS A 25 5.82 -7.68 8.21
N ALA A 26 6.48 -8.73 7.74
CA ALA A 26 5.96 -9.55 6.66
C ALA A 26 4.53 -10.05 7.01
N GLY A 27 3.58 -9.77 6.11
CA GLY A 27 2.15 -10.05 6.29
C GLY A 27 1.34 -8.95 6.97
N ASP A 28 1.95 -7.85 7.42
CA ASP A 28 1.19 -6.70 7.93
C ASP A 28 0.49 -5.98 6.77
N VAL A 29 -0.81 -5.71 6.93
CA VAL A 29 -1.60 -4.98 5.92
C VAL A 29 -1.22 -3.51 5.94
N LEU A 30 -0.78 -3.00 4.79
CA LEU A 30 -0.29 -1.65 4.62
C LEU A 30 -1.41 -0.69 4.17
N PHE A 31 -2.20 -1.13 3.20
CA PHE A 31 -3.35 -0.40 2.68
C PHE A 31 -4.34 -1.38 2.05
N ILE A 32 -5.53 -0.88 1.75
CA ILE A 32 -6.60 -1.65 1.15
C ILE A 32 -7.15 -0.86 -0.03
N LEU A 33 -7.25 -1.52 -1.18
CA LEU A 33 -7.97 -1.00 -2.34
C LEU A 33 -9.41 -1.53 -2.36
N GLU A 34 -10.34 -0.71 -2.81
CA GLU A 34 -11.68 -1.14 -3.20
C GLU A 34 -11.71 -1.31 -4.73
N VAL A 35 -11.95 -2.54 -5.17
CA VAL A 35 -12.05 -2.92 -6.58
C VAL A 35 -13.43 -3.51 -6.81
N MET A 36 -14.28 -2.81 -7.57
CA MET A 36 -15.65 -3.25 -7.87
C MET A 36 -16.44 -3.72 -6.61
N LYS A 37 -16.36 -2.97 -5.50
CA LYS A 37 -16.96 -3.29 -4.18
C LYS A 37 -16.34 -4.50 -3.46
N THR A 38 -15.13 -4.90 -3.86
CA THR A 38 -14.34 -5.93 -3.20
C THR A 38 -13.10 -5.29 -2.58
N GLU A 39 -12.85 -5.58 -1.31
CA GLU A 39 -11.67 -5.11 -0.59
C GLU A 39 -10.46 -6.00 -0.95
N VAL A 40 -9.36 -5.36 -1.38
CA VAL A 40 -8.11 -6.02 -1.74
C VAL A 40 -7.00 -5.48 -0.83
N PRO A 41 -6.62 -6.22 0.23
CA PRO A 41 -5.55 -5.83 1.12
C PRO A 41 -4.19 -6.01 0.45
N PHE A 42 -3.29 -5.06 0.68
CA PHE A 42 -1.89 -5.13 0.28
C PHE A 42 -1.02 -5.26 1.52
N GLU A 43 -0.23 -6.32 1.57
CA GLU A 43 0.60 -6.71 2.72
C GLU A 43 2.08 -6.43 2.45
N ALA A 44 2.86 -6.20 3.51
CA ALA A 44 4.31 -6.14 3.41
C ALA A 44 4.89 -7.52 3.09
N GLU A 45 5.79 -7.61 2.11
CA GLU A 45 6.45 -8.90 1.78
C GLU A 45 7.65 -9.19 2.71
N ALA A 46 8.12 -8.21 3.47
CA ALA A 46 9.23 -8.33 4.41
C ALA A 46 9.11 -7.37 5.60
N ASP A 47 9.84 -7.67 6.66
CA ASP A 47 9.99 -6.78 7.81
C ASP A 47 10.78 -5.52 7.41
N GLY A 48 10.35 -4.34 7.88
CA GLY A 48 11.05 -3.08 7.60
C GLY A 48 10.36 -1.86 8.18
N GLU A 49 10.82 -0.67 7.77
CA GLU A 49 10.23 0.62 8.13
C GLU A 49 9.64 1.30 6.89
N VAL A 50 8.43 1.84 7.00
CA VAL A 50 7.78 2.59 5.92
C VAL A 50 8.52 3.90 5.71
N ILE A 51 9.21 4.04 4.57
CA ILE A 51 9.97 5.25 4.24
C ILE A 51 9.14 6.29 3.48
N ALA A 52 8.13 5.84 2.72
CA ALA A 52 7.25 6.72 1.96
C ALA A 52 5.90 6.06 1.68
N VAL A 53 4.85 6.88 1.66
CA VAL A 53 3.49 6.50 1.26
C VAL A 53 3.08 7.46 0.15
N HIS A 54 2.78 6.92 -1.04
CA HIS A 54 2.48 7.69 -2.25
C HIS A 54 0.98 7.74 -2.58
N ILE A 55 0.17 6.98 -1.83
CA ILE A 55 -1.29 6.90 -1.99
C ILE A 55 -2.02 7.38 -0.74
N THR A 56 -3.22 7.92 -0.94
CA THR A 56 -4.10 8.40 0.12
C THR A 56 -5.55 8.08 -0.22
N GLU A 57 -6.44 8.13 0.77
CA GLU A 57 -7.89 7.92 0.58
C GLU A 57 -8.52 8.94 -0.40
N ASP A 58 -7.86 10.07 -0.66
CA ASP A 58 -8.31 11.11 -1.62
C ASP A 58 -7.64 10.97 -3.01
N SER A 59 -6.73 9.99 -3.19
CA SER A 59 -5.99 9.82 -4.45
C SER A 59 -6.87 9.39 -5.65
N GLY A 60 -8.15 9.12 -5.43
CA GLY A 60 -9.08 8.71 -6.47
C GLY A 60 -8.79 7.30 -6.98
N MET A 61 -8.90 7.12 -8.31
CA MET A 61 -8.61 5.84 -8.96
C MET A 61 -7.10 5.63 -9.09
N ILE A 62 -6.61 4.53 -8.55
CA ILE A 62 -5.24 4.04 -8.68
C ILE A 62 -5.19 3.04 -9.82
N GLU A 63 -4.18 3.15 -10.70
CA GLU A 63 -3.95 2.20 -11.78
C GLU A 63 -3.13 1.00 -11.29
N GLU A 64 -3.10 -0.08 -12.06
CA GLU A 64 -2.17 -1.19 -11.85
C GLU A 64 -0.72 -0.70 -12.00
N GLU A 65 0.23 -1.36 -11.34
CA GLU A 65 1.66 -1.02 -11.28
C GLU A 65 1.96 0.37 -10.66
N THR A 66 1.01 0.98 -9.96
CA THR A 66 1.24 2.25 -9.25
C THR A 66 2.10 1.99 -8.02
N LEU A 67 3.18 2.76 -7.85
CA LEU A 67 3.97 2.74 -6.63
C LEU A 67 3.14 3.28 -5.45
N ALA A 68 2.82 2.40 -4.50
CA ALA A 68 1.99 2.77 -3.35
C ALA A 68 2.83 3.11 -2.12
N ILE A 69 3.76 2.23 -1.74
CA ILE A 69 4.53 2.34 -0.50
C ILE A 69 5.96 1.89 -0.72
N GLU A 70 6.88 2.54 -0.01
CA GLU A 70 8.28 2.13 0.06
C GLU A 70 8.64 1.72 1.49
N ILE A 71 9.33 0.58 1.63
CA ILE A 71 9.79 -0.01 2.90
C ILE A 71 11.32 -0.15 2.83
N SER A 72 12.05 0.16 3.89
CA SER A 72 13.54 0.19 3.91
C SER A 72 14.22 -1.18 3.88
#